data_AF-A0A5J4PU86-F1
#
_entry.id   AF-A0A5J4PU86-F1
#
_cell.length_a   1.000
_cell.length_b   1.000
_cell.length_c   1.000
_cell.angle_alpha   90.00
_cell.angle_beta   90.00
_cell.angle_gamma   90.00
#
_symmetry.space_group_name_H-M   'P 1'
#
loop_
_entity.id
_entity.type
_entity.pdbx_description
1 polymer ?
#
loop_
_entity_poly.entity_id
_entity_poly.type
_entity_poly.pdbx_seq_one_letter_code
_entity_poly.pdbx_strand_id
1 'polypeptide(L)' 'VIKVNEETSKLLKNKIIEIQELKLKNFNTRGKESEIDEMIFDLYHLSIEERETIGFIEIQ' A
#
# COMPACT_ATOMS: atom_id res chain seq x y z
N VAL A 1 -12.08 -15.35 1.00
CA VAL A 1 -10.69 -14.95 0.68
C VAL A 1 -10.73 -14.25 -0.66
N ILE A 2 -10.43 -12.95 -0.71
CA ILE A 2 -10.26 -12.25 -2.00
C ILE A 2 -9.03 -12.86 -2.66
N LYS A 3 -9.22 -13.51 -3.80
CA LYS A 3 -8.13 -14.14 -4.54
C LYS A 3 -7.42 -13.02 -5.28
N VAL A 4 -6.48 -12.36 -4.62
CA VAL A 4 -5.58 -11.40 -5.26
C VAL A 4 -4.90 -12.14 -6.40
N ASN A 5 -4.92 -11.58 -7.61
CA ASN A 5 -4.26 -12.20 -8.74
C ASN A 5 -2.74 -12.32 -8.45
N GLU A 6 -2.07 -13.26 -9.12
CA GLU A 6 -0.63 -13.49 -8.89
C GLU A 6 0.21 -12.26 -9.25
N GLU A 7 -0.26 -11.46 -10.22
CA GLU A 7 0.39 -10.23 -10.68
C GLU A 7 0.42 -9.14 -9.60
N THR A 8 -0.70 -8.85 -8.96
CA THR A 8 -0.79 -7.87 -7.86
C THR A 8 -0.02 -8.35 -6.65
N SER A 9 -0.05 -9.66 -6.37
CA SER A 9 0.76 -10.24 -5.28
C SER A 9 2.26 -10.05 -5.53
N LYS A 10 2.71 -10.27 -6.78
CA LYS A 10 4.09 -10.04 -7.19
C LYS A 10 4.46 -8.55 -7.16
N LEU A 11 3.56 -7.67 -7.60
CA LEU A 11 3.76 -6.22 -7.59
C LEU A 11 3.91 -5.69 -6.15
N LEU A 12 3.02 -6.09 -5.25
CA LEU A 12 3.10 -5.73 -3.83
C LEU A 12 4.42 -6.21 -3.21
N LYS A 13 4.81 -7.46 -3.48
CA LYS A 13 6.07 -8.02 -2.97
C LYS A 13 7.28 -7.20 -3.42
N ASN A 14 7.32 -6.80 -4.70
CA ASN A 14 8.41 -5.98 -5.23
C ASN A 14 8.48 -4.59 -4.57
N LYS A 15 7.33 -3.92 -4.37
CA LYS A 15 7.27 -2.62 -3.69
C LYS A 15 7.72 -2.71 -2.22
N ILE A 16 7.35 -3.79 -1.53
CA ILE A 16 7.79 -4.02 -0.13
C ILE A 16 9.31 -4.21 -0.07
N ILE A 17 9.90 -4.99 -0.98
CA ILE A 17 11.36 -5.18 -1.05
C ILE A 17 12.06 -3.84 -1.26
N GLU A 18 11.54 -3.00 -2.17
CA GLU A 18 12.09 -1.67 -2.42
C GLU A 18 12.05 -0.77 -1.17
N ILE A 19 10.94 -0.75 -0.44
CA ILE A 19 10.82 -0.01 0.82
C ILE A 19 11.82 -0.52 1.85
N GLN A 20 11.98 -1.85 1.98
CA GLN A 20 12.94 -2.44 2.91
C GLN A 20 14.38 -2.02 2.58
N GLU A 21 14.77 -2.06 1.31
CA GLU A 21 16.08 -1.61 0.86
C GLU A 21 16.31 -0.11 1.10
N LEU A 22 15.29 0.72 0.89
CA LEU A 22 15.35 2.16 1.15
C LEU A 22 15.45 2.48 2.64
N LYS A 23 14.70 1.77 3.49
CA LYS A 23 14.78 1.91 4.95
C LYS A 23 16.15 1.52 5.48
N LEU A 24 16.76 0.46 4.95
CA LEU A 24 18.14 0.07 5.29
C LEU A 24 19.16 1.17 4.95
N LYS A 25 18.86 1.99 3.94
CA LYS A 25 19.66 3.13 3.51
C LYS A 25 19.25 4.45 4.18
N ASN A 26 18.34 4.42 5.17
CA ASN A 26 17.76 5.60 5.84
C ASN A 26 17.09 6.62 4.89
N PHE A 27 16.57 6.17 3.74
CA PHE A 27 15.75 7.01 2.88
C PHE A 27 14.31 7.08 3.38
N ASN A 28 13.65 8.22 3.12
CA ASN A 28 12.21 8.37 3.36
C ASN A 28 11.42 7.49 2.38
N THR A 29 10.53 6.65 2.92
CA THR A 29 9.70 5.72 2.14
C THR A 29 8.22 6.05 2.16
N ARG A 30 7.81 7.15 2.82
CA ARG A 30 6.40 7.47 3.09
C ARG A 30 5.55 7.47 1.83
N GLY A 31 6.03 8.08 0.74
CA GLY A 31 5.31 8.09 -0.54
C GLY A 31 5.08 6.69 -1.13
N LYS A 32 6.06 5.78 -0.97
CA LYS A 32 5.93 4.39 -1.44
C LYS A 32 5.02 3.55 -0.55
N GLU A 33 4.99 3.85 0.74
CA GLU A 33 4.05 3.25 1.68
C GLU A 33 2.61 3.67 1.31
N SER A 34 2.37 4.95 1.05
CA SER A 34 1.08 5.45 0.56
C SER A 34 0.64 4.82 -0.77
N GLU A 35 1.58 4.51 -1.68
CA GLU A 35 1.24 3.78 -2.91
C GLU A 35 0.75 2.35 -2.64
N ILE A 36 1.37 1.64 -1.69
CA ILE A 36 0.93 0.29 -1.28
C ILE A 36 -0.45 0.37 -0.64
N ASP A 37 -0.66 1.39 0.16
CA ASP A 37 -1.89 1.65 0.87
C ASP A 37 -3.08 1.83 -0.08
N GLU A 38 -2.92 2.66 -1.12
CA GLU A 38 -3.91 2.81 -2.19
C GLU A 38 -4.16 1.49 -2.94
N MET A 39 -3.11 0.73 -3.23
CA MET A 39 -3.26 -0.58 -3.88
C MET A 39 -4.05 -1.58 -3.02
N ILE A 40 -3.86 -1.55 -1.70
CA ILE A 40 -4.62 -2.41 -0.78
C ILE A 40 -6.09 -1.98 -0.79
N PHE A 41 -6.36 -0.68 -0.77
CA PHE A 41 -7.73 -0.15 -0.83
C PHE A 41 -8.46 -0.51 -2.11
N ASP A 42 -7.75 -0.44 -3.24
CA ASP A 42 -8.29 -0.85 -4.53
C ASP A 42 -8.64 -2.35 -4.55
N LEU A 43 -7.85 -3.21 -3.88
CA LEU A 43 -8.14 -4.64 -3.78
C LEU A 43 -9.42 -4.96 -3.01
N TYR A 44 -9.77 -4.13 -2.04
CA TYR A 44 -11.01 -4.26 -1.29
C TYR A 44 -12.18 -3.48 -1.91
N HIS A 45 -11.94 -2.79 -3.05
CA HIS A 45 -12.89 -1.90 -3.69
C HIS A 45 -13.53 -0.90 -2.72
N LEU A 46 -12.75 -0.41 -1.75
CA LEU A 46 -13.26 0.47 -0.71
C LEU A 46 -13.71 1.79 -1.33
N SER A 47 -14.92 2.20 -0.96
CA SER A 47 -15.44 3.54 -1.21
C SER A 47 -14.61 4.59 -0.46
N ILE A 48 -14.74 5.85 -0.88
CA ILE A 48 -14.07 6.98 -0.23
C ILE A 48 -14.44 7.03 1.27
N GLU A 49 -15.72 6.81 1.59
CA GLU A 49 -16.24 6.81 2.97
C GLU A 49 -15.61 5.69 3.83
N GLU A 50 -15.42 4.50 3.27
CA GLU A 50 -14.75 3.39 3.95
C GLU A 50 -13.25 3.66 4.15
N ARG A 51 -12.59 4.28 3.17
CA ARG A 51 -11.17 4.70 3.27
C ARG A 51 -10.98 5.75 4.36
N GLU A 52 -11.89 6.72 4.45
CA GLU A 52 -11.91 7.74 5.50
C GLU A 52 -12.17 7.11 6.88
N THR A 53 -13.08 6.13 6.97
CA THR A 53 -13.45 5.46 8.23
C THR A 53 -12.30 4.67 8.84
N ILE A 54 -11.46 4.02 8.02
CA ILE A 54 -10.31 3.25 8.49
C ILE A 54 -9.17 4.18 8.98
N GLY A 55 -9.25 5.49 8.70
CA GLY A 55 -8.28 6.49 9.17
C GLY A 55 -6.93 6.41 8.44
N PHE A 56 -6.94 5.88 7.22
CA PHE A 56 -5.72 5.59 6.46
C PHE A 56 -5.29 6.74 5.55
N ILE A 57 -6.19 7.69 5.32
CA ILE A 57 -5.78 9.01 4.88
C ILE A 57 -5.16 9.65 6.13
N GLU A 58 -3.84 9.71 6.20
CA GLU A 58 -3.15 10.55 7.18
C GLU A 58 -3.80 11.94 7.13
N ILE A 59 -4.61 12.26 8.13
CA ILE A 59 -5.10 13.61 8.35
C ILE A 59 -3.85 14.45 8.57
N GLN A 60 -3.68 15.44 7.69
CA GLN A 60 -2.55 16.37 7.59
C GLN A 60 -2.04 16.90 8.93
#